data_AF-A0A6N2RPK8-F1
#
_entry.id   AF-A0A6N2RPK8-F1
#
_cell.length_a   1.000
_cell.length_b   1.000
_cell.length_c   1.000
_cell.angle_alpha   90.00
_cell.angle_beta   90.00
_cell.angle_gamma   90.00
#
_symmetry.space_group_name_H-M   'P 1'
#
loop_
_entity.id
_entity.type
_entity.pdbx_description
1 polymer ?
#
loop_
_entity_poly.entity_id
_entity_poly.type
_entity_poly.pdbx_seq_one_letter_code
_entity_poly.pdbx_strand_id
1 'polypeptide(L)'
;MEKDYIYNVLLERGYNTYTARLVTEELLKLHKPLSEYLTYWLGNESHRKDFIINGYSIFQLQMERQMTYPAALLTMEWLINEPKIALKSLKRKIR
;
A
#
# COMPACT_ATOMS: atom_id res chain seq x y z
N MET A 1 -13.97 5.10 6.22
CA MET A 1 -12.72 5.69 6.73
C MET A 1 -12.64 7.10 6.20
N GLU A 2 -12.29 8.07 7.05
CA GLU A 2 -12.24 9.48 6.63
C GLU A 2 -10.93 9.80 5.90
N LYS A 3 -11.04 10.58 4.82
CA LYS A 3 -9.89 11.05 4.02
C LYS A 3 -8.87 11.78 4.88
N ASP A 4 -9.35 12.68 5.73
CA ASP A 4 -8.51 13.55 6.55
C ASP A 4 -7.72 12.75 7.60
N TYR A 5 -8.30 11.66 8.11
CA TYR A 5 -7.61 10.76 9.03
C TYR A 5 -6.38 10.09 8.38
N ILE A 6 -6.53 9.52 7.18
CA ILE A 6 -5.41 8.91 6.45
C ILE A 6 -4.34 9.95 6.16
N TYR A 7 -4.75 11.12 5.67
CA TYR A 7 -3.86 12.21 5.32
C TYR A 7 -3.03 12.68 6.52
N ASN A 8 -3.68 12.92 7.67
CA ASN A 8 -3.00 13.35 8.89
C ASN A 8 -2.00 12.29 9.39
N VAL A 9 -2.39 11.01 9.40
CA VAL A 9 -1.49 9.92 9.79
C VAL A 9 -0.27 9.83 8.87
N LEU A 10 -0.43 10.06 7.56
CA LEU A 10 0.70 10.12 6.63
C LEU A 10 1.60 11.34 6.92
N LEU A 11 1.04 12.51 7.22
CA LEU A 11 1.86 13.68 7.59
C LEU A 11 2.66 13.43 8.88
N GLU A 12 2.03 12.87 9.91
CA GLU A 12 2.68 12.53 11.18
C GLU A 12 3.82 11.53 10.99
N ARG A 13 3.70 10.64 10.00
CA ARG A 13 4.71 9.64 9.65
C ARG A 13 5.80 10.17 8.71
N GLY A 14 5.86 11.48 8.47
CA GLY A 14 6.93 12.14 7.73
C GLY A 14 6.75 12.14 6.21
N TYR A 15 5.56 11.80 5.70
CA TYR A 15 5.26 11.95 4.28
C TYR A 15 5.03 13.44 3.98
N ASN A 16 5.58 13.92 2.86
CA ASN A 16 5.32 15.29 2.43
C ASN A 16 3.83 15.46 2.05
N THR A 17 3.33 16.69 2.12
CA THR A 17 1.92 17.03 1.89
C THR A 17 1.41 16.61 0.51
N TYR A 18 2.23 16.76 -0.53
CA TYR A 18 1.88 16.38 -1.90
C TYR A 18 1.67 14.86 -2.02
N THR A 19 2.64 14.07 -1.57
CA THR A 19 2.60 12.61 -1.58
C THR A 19 1.49 12.10 -0.66
N ALA A 20 1.33 12.68 0.53
CA ALA A 20 0.28 12.29 1.47
C ALA A 20 -1.10 12.46 0.84
N ARG A 21 -1.35 13.57 0.14
CA ARG A 21 -2.63 13.83 -0.54
C ARG A 21 -2.89 12.84 -1.67
N LEU A 22 -1.89 12.62 -2.53
CA LEU A 22 -2.02 11.71 -3.67
C LEU A 22 -2.24 10.27 -3.20
N VAL A 23 -1.41 9.80 -2.27
CA VAL A 23 -1.52 8.44 -1.72
C VAL A 23 -2.84 8.27 -0.98
N THR A 24 -3.32 9.27 -0.23
CA THR A 24 -4.63 9.20 0.44
C THR A 24 -5.77 8.97 -0.55
N GLU A 25 -5.78 9.66 -1.69
CA GLU A 25 -6.84 9.50 -2.69
C GLU A 25 -6.86 8.10 -3.30
N GLU A 26 -5.68 7.50 -3.49
CA GLU A 26 -5.55 6.12 -3.99
C GLU A 26 -5.91 5.09 -2.90
N LEU A 27 -5.49 5.33 -1.65
CA LEU A 27 -5.80 4.46 -0.52
C LEU A 27 -7.29 4.38 -0.20
N LEU A 28 -8.04 5.46 -0.44
CA LEU A 28 -9.50 5.47 -0.30
C LEU A 28 -10.22 4.56 -1.29
N LYS A 29 -9.57 4.21 -2.40
CA LYS A 29 -10.11 3.32 -3.44
C LYS A 29 -9.76 1.85 -3.23
N LEU A 30 -9.03 1.51 -2.16
CA LEU A 30 -8.67 0.12 -1.86
C LEU A 30 -9.93 -0.73 -1.66
N HIS A 31 -9.94 -1.90 -2.29
CA HIS A 31 -11.00 -2.88 -2.11
C HIS A 31 -10.72 -3.76 -0.89
N LYS A 32 -11.77 -4.42 -0.40
CA LYS A 32 -11.60 -5.47 0.60
C LYS A 32 -10.85 -6.66 -0.03
N PRO A 33 -9.89 -7.27 0.67
CA PRO A 33 -9.58 -7.08 2.10
C PRO A 33 -8.57 -5.96 2.41
N LEU A 34 -7.89 -5.36 1.44
CA LEU A 34 -6.77 -4.43 1.66
C LEU A 34 -7.16 -3.17 2.44
N SER A 35 -8.38 -2.67 2.26
CA SER A 35 -8.91 -1.55 3.05
C SER A 35 -8.91 -1.82 4.57
N GLU A 36 -9.11 -3.07 4.98
CA GLU A 36 -9.09 -3.46 6.39
C GLU A 36 -7.65 -3.47 6.93
N TYR A 37 -6.69 -3.96 6.14
CA TYR A 37 -5.26 -3.92 6.46
C TYR A 37 -4.77 -2.48 6.63
N LEU A 38 -5.20 -1.58 5.73
CA LEU A 38 -4.94 -0.15 5.88
C LEU A 38 -5.50 0.39 7.20
N THR A 39 -6.75 0.06 7.53
CA THR A 39 -7.39 0.51 8.78
C THR A 39 -6.59 0.10 10.00
N TYR A 40 -6.17 -1.17 10.06
CA TYR A 40 -5.35 -1.69 11.16
C TYR A 40 -4.01 -0.96 11.27
N TRP A 41 -3.34 -0.71 10.14
CA TRP A 41 -2.05 -0.03 10.11
C TRP A 41 -2.13 1.47 10.46
N LEU A 42 -3.24 2.13 10.12
CA LEU A 42 -3.47 3.52 10.51
C LEU A 42 -3.66 3.64 12.03
N GLY A 43 -4.44 2.74 12.63
CA GLY A 43 -4.64 2.69 14.08
C GLY A 43 -3.39 2.29 14.86
N ASN A 44 -2.54 1.43 14.28
CA ASN A 44 -1.27 1.03 14.90
C ASN A 44 -0.21 0.73 13.83
N GLU A 45 0.86 1.52 13.79
CA GLU A 45 1.93 1.36 12.80
C GLU A 45 2.63 -0.01 12.91
N SER A 46 2.72 -0.58 14.12
CA SER A 46 3.31 -1.90 14.35
C SER A 46 2.43 -3.05 13.87
N HIS A 47 1.14 -2.83 13.63
CA HIS A 47 0.24 -3.82 13.03
C HIS A 47 0.37 -3.86 11.51
N ARG A 48 1.57 -4.22 11.04
CA ARG A 48 1.81 -4.58 9.65
C ARG A 48 1.44 -6.05 9.50
N LYS A 49 0.22 -6.34 9.07
CA LYS A 49 -0.14 -7.70 8.68
C LYS A 49 0.43 -7.99 7.29
N ASP A 50 0.96 -9.19 7.11
CA ASP A 50 1.33 -9.65 5.77
C ASP A 50 0.08 -10.11 5.03
N PHE A 51 0.00 -9.72 3.77
CA PHE A 51 -1.01 -10.21 2.84
C PHE A 51 -0.25 -10.79 1.65
N ILE A 52 -0.62 -11.99 1.21
CA ILE A 52 0.06 -12.67 0.12
C ILE A 52 -0.93 -12.85 -1.02
N ILE A 53 -0.55 -12.38 -2.20
CA ILE A 53 -1.32 -12.58 -3.43
C ILE A 53 -0.40 -12.77 -4.62
N ASN A 54 -0.74 -13.72 -5.51
CA ASN A 54 0.01 -14.01 -6.73
C ASN A 54 1.52 -14.23 -6.50
N GLY A 55 1.90 -14.76 -5.33
CA GLY A 55 3.28 -15.02 -4.93
C GLY A 55 4.07 -13.79 -4.45
N TYR A 56 3.42 -12.65 -4.24
CA TYR A 56 4.03 -11.46 -3.62
C TYR A 56 3.39 -11.20 -2.25
N SER A 57 4.22 -10.78 -1.28
CA SER A 57 3.76 -10.35 0.04
C SER A 57 3.95 -8.85 0.28
N ILE A 58 3.21 -8.26 1.23
CA ILE A 58 3.33 -6.83 1.54
C ILE A 58 4.75 -6.58 2.07
N PHE A 59 5.21 -7.43 2.98
CA PHE A 59 6.57 -7.32 3.51
C PHE A 59 7.63 -7.48 2.43
N GLN A 60 7.44 -8.42 1.51
CA GLN A 60 8.35 -8.61 0.40
C GLN A 60 8.43 -7.35 -0.47
N LEU A 61 7.31 -6.72 -0.79
CA LEU A 61 7.29 -5.46 -1.53
C LEU A 61 7.99 -4.33 -0.78
N GLN A 62 7.82 -4.26 0.54
CA GLN A 62 8.53 -3.27 1.37
C GLN A 62 10.04 -3.52 1.41
N MET A 63 10.48 -4.77 1.59
CA MET A 63 11.90 -5.11 1.72
C MET A 63 12.62 -5.12 0.37
N GLU A 64 12.11 -5.84 -0.63
CA GLU A 64 12.77 -6.02 -1.92
C GLU A 64 12.67 -4.77 -2.80
N ARG A 65 11.62 -3.96 -2.64
CA ARG A 65 11.40 -2.77 -3.47
C ARG A 65 11.50 -1.44 -2.72
N GLN A 66 11.87 -1.48 -1.43
CA GLN A 66 11.96 -0.31 -0.55
C GLN A 66 10.68 0.54 -0.58
N MET A 67 9.52 -0.13 -0.76
CA MET A 67 8.23 0.53 -0.81
C MET A 67 7.73 0.84 0.60
N THR A 68 7.06 1.98 0.75
CA THR A 68 6.32 2.27 1.96
C THR A 68 5.11 1.35 2.09
N TYR A 69 4.58 1.18 3.31
CA TYR A 69 3.41 0.32 3.54
C TYR A 69 2.19 0.72 2.68
N PRO A 70 1.84 2.03 2.56
CA PRO A 70 0.82 2.47 1.60
C PRO A 70 1.10 2.07 0.15
N ALA A 71 2.34 2.24 -0.33
CA ALA A 71 2.70 1.89 -1.70
C ALA A 71 2.64 0.38 -1.94
N ALA A 72 3.00 -0.43 -0.95
CA ALA A 72 2.84 -1.87 -1.00
C ALA A 72 1.36 -2.27 -1.08
N LEU A 73 0.48 -1.66 -0.29
CA LEU A 73 -0.98 -1.88 -0.37
C LEU A 73 -1.54 -1.53 -1.76
N LEU A 74 -1.16 -0.39 -2.33
CA LEU A 74 -1.57 0.00 -3.68
C LEU A 74 -1.07 -0.98 -4.75
N THR A 75 0.13 -1.51 -4.56
CA THR A 75 0.67 -2.55 -5.46
C THR A 75 -0.12 -3.86 -5.33
N MET A 76 -0.54 -4.22 -4.12
CA MET A 76 -1.42 -5.38 -3.92
C MET A 76 -2.78 -5.18 -4.57
N GLU A 77 -3.35 -3.99 -4.44
CA GLU A 77 -4.60 -3.63 -5.11
C GLU A 77 -4.47 -3.77 -6.62
N TRP A 78 -3.35 -3.29 -7.18
CA TRP A 78 -3.07 -3.44 -8.60
C TRP A 78 -2.87 -4.91 -9.01
N LEU A 79 -2.26 -5.74 -8.14
CA LEU A 79 -2.16 -7.18 -8.35
C LEU A 79 -3.51 -7.90 -8.31
N ILE A 80 -4.48 -7.40 -7.53
CA ILE A 80 -5.86 -7.93 -7.51
C ILE A 80 -6.58 -7.56 -8.80
N ASN A 81 -6.55 -6.28 -9.18
CA ASN A 81 -7.31 -5.78 -10.33
C ASN A 81 -6.71 -6.20 -11.67
N GLU A 82 -5.38 -6.10 -11.81
CA GLU A 82 -4.65 -6.34 -13.06
C GLU A 82 -3.40 -7.20 -12.84
N PRO A 83 -3.56 -8.46 -12.37
CA PRO A 83 -2.45 -9.33 -12.00
C PRO A 83 -1.42 -9.48 -13.13
N LYS A 84 -1.86 -9.65 -14.38
CA LYS A 84 -0.96 -9.88 -15.53
C LYS A 84 -0.04 -8.69 -15.78
N ILE A 85 -0.55 -7.46 -15.67
CA ILE A 85 0.21 -6.24 -15.94
C ILE A 85 1.11 -5.91 -14.75
N ALA A 86 0.56 -5.99 -13.54
CA ALA A 86 1.30 -5.78 -12.30
C ALA A 86 2.50 -6.74 -12.19
N LEU A 87 2.29 -8.04 -12.43
CA LEU A 87 3.36 -9.04 -12.45
C LEU A 87 4.43 -8.75 -13.50
N LYS A 88 4.05 -8.30 -14.70
CA LYS A 88 5.00 -7.92 -15.76
C LYS A 88 5.84 -6.70 -15.35
N SER A 89 5.22 -5.73 -14.68
CA SER A 89 5.90 -4.53 -14.16
C SER A 89 6.86 -4.88 -13.02
N LEU A 90 6.41 -5.71 -12.07
CA LEU A 90 7.23 -6.18 -10.95
C LEU A 90 8.43 -7.00 -11.46
N LYS A 91 8.22 -7.96 -12.36
CA LYS A 91 9.30 -8.78 -12.92
C LYS A 91 10.36 -7.96 -13.68
N ARG A 92 9.99 -6.81 -14.24
CA ARG A 92 10.91 -5.95 -15.02
C ARG A 92 11.97 -5.21 -14.20
N LYS A 93 11.86 -5.18 -12.87
CA LYS A 93 12.85 -4.51 -11.99
C LYS A 93 14.06 -5.37 -11.61
N ILE A 94 14.18 -6.59 -12.11
CA ILE A 94 15.44 -7.34 -12.04
C ILE A 94 16.30 -6.86 -13.21
N ARG A 95 17.22 -5.94 -12.95
CA ARG A 95 18.30 -5.58 -13.87
C ARG A 95 19.62 -5.69 -13.13
#